data_AF-A0A6B3HJA8-F1
#
_entry.id   AF-A0A6B3HJA8-F1
#
_cell.length_a   1.000
_cell.length_b   1.000
_cell.length_c   1.000
_cell.angle_alpha   90.00
_cell.angle_beta   90.00
_cell.angle_gamma   90.00
#
_symmetry.space_group_name_H-M   'P 1'
#
loop_
_entity.id
_entity.type
_entity.pdbx_description
1 polymer ?
#
loop_
_entity_poly.entity_id
_entity_poly.type
_entity_poly.pdbx_seq_one_letter_code
_entity_poly.pdbx_strand_id
1 'polypeptide(L)'
;PVAPEGLTVGDLVARGRHPHQSWLRQWSSDDAGVVERALAMTGVADLADRPVDSLSGGQRQRVWISMTLAQGTDLLLLDEPTTYLDLAHAIDVLDL
;
A
#
# COMPACT_ATOMS: atom_id res chain seq x y z
N PRO A 1 6.79 2.69 18.11
CA PRO A 1 6.05 3.90 17.68
C PRO A 1 4.55 3.58 17.57
N VAL A 2 3.73 4.22 18.40
CA VAL A 2 2.26 4.07 18.36
C VAL A 2 1.76 4.92 17.19
N ALA A 3 1.04 4.31 16.25
CA ALA A 3 0.43 5.04 15.14
C ALA A 3 -0.62 6.02 15.69
N PRO A 4 -0.73 7.26 15.16
CA PRO A 4 -1.75 8.20 15.59
C PRO A 4 -3.16 7.59 15.45
N GLU A 5 -4.04 7.86 16.43
CA GLU A 5 -5.43 7.42 16.41
C GLU A 5 -6.12 7.91 15.12
N GLY A 6 -6.85 7.01 14.45
CA GLY A 6 -7.65 7.35 13.27
C GLY A 6 -6.91 7.28 11.93
N LEU A 7 -5.68 6.74 11.86
CA LEU A 7 -5.05 6.49 10.57
C LEU A 7 -5.83 5.42 9.81
N THR A 8 -6.43 5.82 8.69
CA THR A 8 -7.13 4.88 7.81
C THR A 8 -6.14 4.10 6.95
N VAL A 9 -6.61 2.98 6.39
CA VAL A 9 -5.84 2.21 5.40
C VAL A 9 -5.47 3.08 4.20
N GLY A 10 -6.41 3.87 3.68
CA GLY A 10 -6.17 4.80 2.57
C GLY A 10 -5.08 5.82 2.90
N ASP A 11 -5.10 6.39 4.11
CA ASP A 11 -4.06 7.34 4.56
C ASP A 11 -2.68 6.68 4.66
N LEU A 12 -2.62 5.43 5.14
CA LEU A 12 -1.36 4.69 5.22
C LEU A 12 -0.79 4.40 3.84
N VAL A 13 -1.63 3.94 2.90
CA VAL A 13 -1.19 3.65 1.52
C VAL A 13 -0.82 4.93 0.78
N ALA A 14 -1.53 6.04 1.00
CA ALA A 14 -1.18 7.35 0.47
C ALA A 14 0.20 7.84 0.94
N ARG A 15 0.66 7.47 2.15
CA ARG A 15 2.04 7.74 2.58
C ARG A 15 3.08 6.97 1.78
N GLY A 16 2.71 5.91 1.06
CA GLY A 16 3.55 5.30 0.03
C GLY A 16 3.95 6.29 -1.06
N ARG A 17 3.20 7.36 -1.31
CA ARG A 17 3.55 8.41 -2.30
C ARG A 17 4.58 9.43 -1.80
N HIS A 18 5.01 9.34 -0.55
CA HIS A 18 5.93 10.31 0.07
C HIS A 18 7.45 10.14 -0.18
N PRO A 19 8.01 9.01 -0.66
CA PRO A 19 9.48 8.83 -0.67
C PRO A 19 10.22 9.53 -1.83
N HIS A 20 9.52 10.27 -2.71
CA HIS A 20 10.14 11.07 -3.78
C HIS A 20 9.75 12.55 -3.75
N GLN A 21 9.57 13.14 -2.56
CA GLN A 21 9.52 14.60 -2.41
C GLN A 21 10.90 15.24 -2.67
N SER A 22 11.38 15.14 -3.92
CA SER A 22 12.25 16.14 -4.49
C SER A 22 11.43 17.43 -4.47
N TRP A 23 11.73 18.28 -3.50
CA TRP A 23 11.54 19.73 -3.27
C TRP A 23 10.62 20.59 -4.19
N LEU A 24 10.14 20.10 -5.34
CA LEU A 24 9.51 20.84 -6.44
C LEU A 24 8.19 20.23 -6.98
N ARG A 25 7.66 19.11 -6.47
CA ARG A 25 6.38 18.55 -6.97
C ARG A 25 5.23 18.65 -5.95
N GLN A 26 4.26 19.48 -6.33
CA GLN A 26 2.96 19.66 -5.69
C GLN A 26 2.10 18.42 -5.95
N TRP A 27 1.33 17.97 -4.95
CA TRP A 27 0.36 16.87 -5.04
C TRP A 27 -0.41 16.92 -6.36
N SER A 28 -0.41 15.81 -7.11
CA SER A 28 -1.10 15.73 -8.38
C SER A 28 -2.24 14.73 -8.30
N SER A 29 -3.25 14.87 -9.15
CA SER A 29 -4.37 13.91 -9.28
C SER A 29 -3.93 12.48 -9.58
N ASP A 30 -2.67 12.30 -10.01
CA ASP A 30 -2.05 11.02 -10.30
C ASP A 30 -1.82 10.19 -9.02
N ASP A 31 -1.64 10.84 -7.87
CA ASP A 31 -1.33 10.16 -6.60
C ASP A 31 -2.54 9.38 -6.05
N ALA A 32 -3.75 9.92 -6.21
CA ALA A 32 -4.97 9.24 -5.81
C ALA A 32 -5.23 7.96 -6.62
N GLY A 33 -4.99 8.02 -7.95
CA GLY A 33 -5.13 6.86 -8.83
C GLY A 33 -4.11 5.75 -8.52
N VAL A 34 -2.88 6.09 -8.12
CA VAL A 34 -1.90 5.09 -7.68
C VAL A 34 -2.33 4.42 -6.38
N VAL A 35 -2.86 5.19 -5.42
CA VAL A 35 -3.36 4.64 -4.15
C VAL A 35 -4.52 3.68 -4.39
N GLU A 36 -5.51 4.08 -5.20
CA GLU A 36 -6.66 3.24 -5.54
C GLU A 36 -6.22 1.93 -6.23
N ARG A 37 -5.30 2.01 -7.20
CA ARG A 37 -4.73 0.83 -7.85
C ARG A 37 -4.03 -0.08 -6.83
N ALA A 38 -3.17 0.46 -5.98
CA ALA A 38 -2.45 -0.35 -4.99
C ALA A 38 -3.40 -1.08 -4.02
N LEU A 39 -4.46 -0.40 -3.57
CA LEU A 39 -5.50 -0.99 -2.73
C LEU A 39 -6.25 -2.12 -3.43
N ALA A 40 -6.55 -1.95 -4.72
CA ALA A 40 -7.21 -2.96 -5.54
C ALA A 40 -6.30 -4.18 -5.78
N MET A 41 -5.04 -3.97 -6.14
CA MET A 41 -4.05 -5.04 -6.41
C MET A 41 -3.82 -5.95 -5.21
N THR A 42 -3.96 -5.41 -3.99
CA THR A 42 -3.77 -6.16 -2.75
C THR A 42 -5.08 -6.64 -2.13
N GLY A 43 -6.22 -6.39 -2.76
CA GLY A 43 -7.54 -6.83 -2.27
C GLY A 43 -7.91 -6.24 -0.92
N VAL A 44 -7.60 -4.95 -0.70
CA VAL A 44 -7.92 -4.22 0.54
C VAL A 44 -8.64 -2.89 0.28
N ALA A 45 -9.15 -2.69 -0.94
CA ALA A 45 -9.91 -1.49 -1.31
C ALA A 45 -11.17 -1.28 -0.43
N ASP A 46 -11.84 -2.36 -0.03
CA ASP A 46 -12.97 -2.35 0.90
C ASP A 46 -12.59 -1.95 2.33
N LEU A 47 -11.29 -1.96 2.65
CA LEU A 47 -10.75 -1.58 3.95
C LEU A 47 -10.26 -0.13 3.97
N ALA A 48 -10.32 0.62 2.86
CA ALA A 48 -9.70 1.93 2.71
C ALA A 48 -10.05 2.92 3.83
N ASP A 49 -11.32 2.99 4.23
CA ASP A 49 -11.80 3.92 5.26
C ASP A 49 -11.65 3.37 6.70
N ARG A 50 -11.18 2.13 6.85
CA ARG A 50 -11.07 1.50 8.16
C ARG A 50 -9.80 1.94 8.88
N PRO A 51 -9.86 2.11 10.22
CA PRO A 51 -8.66 2.28 11.04
C PRO A 51 -7.73 1.06 10.92
N VAL A 52 -6.42 1.31 10.74
CA VAL A 52 -5.41 0.27 10.56
C VAL A 52 -5.27 -0.64 11.79
N ASP A 53 -5.52 -0.10 12.99
CA ASP A 53 -5.51 -0.83 14.27
C ASP A 53 -6.69 -1.81 14.42
N SER A 54 -7.76 -1.65 13.63
CA SER A 54 -8.92 -2.55 13.59
C SER A 54 -8.71 -3.80 12.72
N LEU A 55 -7.56 -3.91 12.06
CA LEU A 55 -7.27 -4.97 11.10
C LEU A 55 -6.72 -6.23 11.75
N SER A 56 -7.10 -7.39 11.22
CA SER A 56 -6.41 -8.65 11.51
C SER A 56 -4.95 -8.61 11.04
N GLY A 57 -4.10 -9.50 11.57
CA GLY A 57 -2.69 -9.58 11.19
C GLY A 57 -2.47 -9.70 9.68
N GLY A 58 -3.23 -10.57 9.01
CA GLY A 58 -3.14 -10.77 7.55
C GLY A 58 -3.66 -9.57 6.74
N GLN A 59 -4.72 -8.88 7.20
CA GLN A 59 -5.18 -7.64 6.57
C GLN A 59 -4.11 -6.54 6.69
N ARG A 60 -3.53 -6.38 7.89
CA ARG A 60 -2.46 -5.40 8.11
C ARG A 60 -1.24 -5.67 7.23
N GLN A 61 -0.88 -6.93 7.03
CA GLN A 61 0.19 -7.34 6.12
C GLN A 61 -0.11 -6.91 4.67
N ARG A 62 -1.32 -7.17 4.16
CA ARG A 62 -1.73 -6.73 2.80
C ARG A 62 -1.71 -5.21 2.65
N VAL A 63 -2.15 -4.48 3.68
CA VAL A 63 -2.09 -3.01 3.70
C VAL A 63 -0.65 -2.48 3.65
N TRP A 64 0.29 -3.13 4.34
CA TRP A 64 1.72 -2.76 4.23
C TRP A 64 2.26 -2.96 2.82
N ILE A 65 1.88 -4.07 2.17
CA ILE A 65 2.31 -4.35 0.80
C ILE A 65 1.69 -3.34 -0.17
N SER A 66 0.40 -3.02 0.01
CA SER A 66 -0.27 -1.95 -0.74
C SER A 66 0.46 -0.63 -0.62
N MET A 67 0.89 -0.27 0.60
CA MET A 67 1.65 0.94 0.86
C MET A 67 3.00 0.93 0.14
N THR A 68 3.68 -0.22 0.06
CA THR A 68 4.91 -0.33 -0.71
C THR A 68 4.70 -0.27 -2.22
N LEU A 69 3.66 -0.92 -2.75
CA LEU A 69 3.31 -0.81 -4.18
C LEU A 69 3.01 0.64 -4.58
N ALA A 70 2.33 1.39 -3.71
CA ALA A 70 2.06 2.81 -3.95
C ALA A 70 3.35 3.65 -4.07
N GLN A 71 4.48 3.20 -3.50
CA GLN A 71 5.79 3.85 -3.66
C GLN A 71 6.28 3.84 -5.11
N GLY A 72 5.83 2.87 -5.93
CA GLY A 72 6.24 2.75 -7.33
C GLY A 72 7.72 2.44 -7.49
N THR A 73 8.32 1.74 -6.54
CA THR A 73 9.71 1.29 -6.59
C THR A 73 9.86 0.07 -7.51
N ASP A 74 10.90 0.08 -8.34
CA ASP A 74 11.23 -1.00 -9.29
C ASP A 74 11.64 -2.33 -8.61
N LEU A 75 11.96 -2.31 -7.32
CA LEU A 75 12.41 -3.49 -6.57
C LEU A 75 11.79 -3.52 -5.17
N LEU A 76 11.16 -4.66 -4.85
CA LEU A 76 10.60 -4.95 -3.53
C LEU A 76 11.36 -6.12 -2.89
N LEU A 77 11.92 -5.91 -1.69
CA LEU A 77 12.57 -6.96 -0.90
C LEU A 77 11.62 -7.41 0.21
N LEU A 78 11.21 -8.67 0.15
CA LEU A 78 10.36 -9.33 1.13
C LEU A 78 11.18 -10.38 1.87
N ASP A 79 11.21 -10.28 3.19
CA ASP A 79 11.82 -11.31 4.03
C ASP A 79 10.80 -12.44 4.27
N GLU A 80 11.20 -13.71 4.15
CA GLU A 80 10.34 -14.92 4.18
C GLU A 80 9.34 -15.09 2.99
N PRO A 81 9.85 -15.31 1.75
CA PRO A 81 9.09 -15.15 0.50
C PRO A 81 7.87 -16.07 0.37
N THR A 82 7.84 -17.24 1.03
CA THR A 82 6.70 -18.18 0.97
C THR A 82 5.42 -17.64 1.59
N THR A 83 5.52 -16.73 2.58
CA THR A 83 4.34 -16.10 3.19
C THR A 83 3.77 -14.97 2.31
N TYR A 84 4.57 -14.45 1.38
CA TYR A 84 4.21 -13.33 0.52
C TYR A 84 4.04 -13.71 -0.96
N LEU A 85 4.49 -14.91 -1.35
CA LEU A 85 4.49 -15.39 -2.73
C LEU A 85 3.08 -15.45 -3.30
N ASP A 86 2.10 -15.87 -2.50
CA ASP A 86 0.69 -15.89 -2.93
C ASP A 86 0.17 -14.49 -3.30
N LEU A 87 0.66 -13.44 -2.62
CA LEU A 87 0.26 -12.06 -2.92
C LEU A 87 1.08 -11.46 -4.06
N ALA A 88 2.40 -11.70 -4.10
CA ALA A 88 3.25 -11.29 -5.21
C ALA A 88 2.76 -11.91 -6.53
N HIS A 89 2.37 -13.19 -6.50
CA HIS A 89 1.80 -13.87 -7.66
C HIS A 89 0.45 -13.29 -8.07
N ALA A 90 -0.39 -12.87 -7.12
CA ALA A 90 -1.64 -12.17 -7.42
C ALA A 90 -1.40 -10.79 -8.07
N ILE A 91 -0.27 -10.15 -7.74
CA ILE A 91 0.15 -8.86 -8.32
C ILE A 91 0.77 -9.05 -9.71
N ASP A 92 1.61 -10.08 -9.92
CA ASP A 92 2.25 -10.38 -11.22
C ASP A 92 1.23 -10.56 -12.36
N VAL A 93 0.01 -10.99 -12.04
CA VAL A 93 -1.08 -11.14 -13.01
C VAL A 93 -1.59 -9.78 -13.53
N LEU A 94 -1.34 -8.68 -12.81
CA LEU A 94 -1.83 -7.34 -13.14
C LEU A 94 -0.88 -6.57 -14.09
N ASP A 95 0.31 -7.12 -14.39
CA ASP A 95 1.28 -6.58 -15.37
C ASP A 95 1.16 -7.22 -16.77
N LEU A 96 0.00 -7.79 -17.12
CA LEU A 96 -0.33 -8.36 -18.45
C LEU A 96 -1.16 -7.43 -19.33
#